data_AF-A0A183B356-F1
#
_entry.id   AF-A0A183B356-F1
#
_cell.length_a   1.000
_cell.length_b   1.000
_cell.length_c   1.000
_cell.angle_alpha   90.00
_cell.angle_beta   90.00
_cell.angle_gamma   90.00
#
_symmetry.space_group_name_H-M   'P 1'
#
loop_
_entity.id
_entity.type
_entity.pdbx_description
1 polymer ?
#
loop_
_entity_poly.entity_id
_entity_poly.type
_entity_poly.pdbx_seq_one_letter_code
_entity_poly.pdbx_strand_id
1 'polypeptide(L)'
;MEKTRKYLTVRINGEPVRLQIDTASDITLISKRTCHALGRPAFNLTNRKAFNVSGGQVYLIRELVCDVSFKGMKIEGTCYVTNRPCLNLMGLDWIEMFGLLDVPLNSFYQRVSTCI
;
A
#
# COMPACT_ATOMS: atom_id res chain seq x y z
N MET A 1 -1.87 -3.05 -25.09
CA MET A 1 -2.74 -3.35 -23.92
C MET A 1 -2.50 -2.27 -22.89
N GLU A 2 -3.43 -1.31 -22.75
CA GLU A 2 -3.31 -0.28 -21.72
C GLU A 2 -3.44 -0.94 -20.35
N LYS A 3 -2.35 -0.90 -19.56
CA LYS A 3 -2.38 -1.37 -18.18
C LYS A 3 -3.03 -0.29 -17.31
N THR A 4 -4.35 -0.37 -17.14
CA THR A 4 -5.06 0.51 -16.21
C THR A 4 -4.73 0.10 -14.78
N ARG A 5 -3.78 0.79 -14.14
CA ARG A 5 -3.43 0.56 -12.75
C ARG A 5 -4.58 0.96 -11.84
N LYS A 6 -4.85 0.09 -10.87
CA LYS A 6 -5.94 0.18 -9.91
C LYS A 6 -5.36 0.67 -8.58
N TYR A 7 -6.03 1.64 -7.95
CA TYR A 7 -5.55 2.32 -6.76
C TYR A 7 -6.63 2.39 -5.69
N LEU A 8 -6.22 2.24 -4.44
CA LEU A 8 -7.05 2.43 -3.26
C LEU A 8 -6.45 3.53 -2.39
N THR A 9 -7.29 4.40 -1.84
CA THR A 9 -6.87 5.32 -0.79
C THR A 9 -7.28 4.73 0.56
N VAL A 10 -6.29 4.42 1.39
CA VAL A 10 -6.46 4.04 2.79
C VAL A 10 -5.97 5.17 3.70
N ARG A 11 -6.30 5.14 4.97
CA ARG A 11 -5.69 6.03 5.98
C ARG A 11 -4.65 5.24 6.77
N ILE A 12 -3.40 5.70 6.76
CA ILE A 12 -2.31 5.15 7.58
C ILE A 12 -2.00 6.16 8.67
N ASN A 13 -2.14 5.79 9.93
CA ASN A 13 -2.03 6.68 11.10
C ASN A 13 -2.90 7.94 10.96
N GLY A 14 -4.08 7.79 10.35
CA GLY A 14 -5.01 8.90 10.07
C GLY A 14 -4.80 9.63 8.74
N GLU A 15 -3.61 9.54 8.15
CA GLU A 15 -3.24 10.25 6.92
C GLU A 15 -3.62 9.47 5.65
N PRO A 16 -4.23 10.12 4.63
CA PRO A 16 -4.64 9.45 3.41
C PRO A 16 -3.43 9.06 2.54
N VAL A 17 -3.32 7.79 2.20
CA VAL A 17 -2.29 7.24 1.32
C VAL A 17 -2.91 6.48 0.17
N ARG A 18 -2.58 6.90 -1.04
CA ARG A 18 -3.00 6.23 -2.27
C ARG A 18 -1.99 5.13 -2.64
N LEU A 19 -2.44 3.89 -2.57
CA LEU A 19 -1.67 2.68 -2.87
C LEU A 19 -2.17 2.07 -4.18
N GLN A 20 -1.25 1.55 -5.00
CA GLN A 20 -1.62 0.69 -6.13
C GLN A 20 -1.97 -0.69 -5.58
N ILE A 21 -3.10 -1.26 -6.00
CA ILE A 21 -3.45 -2.65 -5.67
C ILE A 21 -2.53 -3.56 -6.46
N ASP A 22 -1.78 -4.42 -5.77
CA ASP A 22 -0.81 -5.34 -6.38
C ASP A 22 -0.89 -6.72 -5.76
N THR A 23 -1.75 -7.59 -6.33
CA THR A 23 -1.94 -8.97 -5.88
C THR A 23 -0.72 -9.86 -6.13
N ALA A 24 0.28 -9.40 -6.88
CA ALA A 24 1.54 -10.11 -7.08
C ALA A 24 2.59 -9.74 -6.01
N SER A 25 2.24 -8.83 -5.08
CA SER A 25 3.11 -8.44 -3.99
C SER A 25 2.59 -9.02 -2.68
N ASP A 26 3.42 -9.78 -1.96
CA ASP A 26 3.03 -10.36 -0.66
C ASP A 26 2.90 -9.29 0.44
N ILE A 27 3.64 -8.19 0.31
CA ILE A 27 3.78 -7.16 1.35
C ILE A 27 3.40 -5.77 0.86
N THR A 28 2.85 -4.96 1.74
CA THR A 28 2.55 -3.56 1.46
C THR A 28 3.82 -2.71 1.52
N LEU A 29 4.05 -1.95 0.45
CA LEU A 29 5.21 -1.07 0.29
C LEU A 29 4.78 0.40 0.21
N ILE A 30 5.53 1.27 0.86
CA ILE A 30 5.42 2.71 0.65
C ILE A 30 6.78 3.30 0.27
N SER A 31 6.75 4.34 -0.55
CA SER A 31 7.96 5.06 -0.90
C SER A 31 8.45 5.90 0.28
N LYS A 32 9.75 6.19 0.32
CA LYS A 32 10.33 7.14 1.30
C LYS A 32 9.59 8.49 1.33
N ARG A 33 9.13 8.98 0.17
CA ARG A 33 8.35 10.23 0.07
C ARG A 33 7.02 10.13 0.83
N THR A 34 6.31 9.02 0.65
CA THR A 34 5.05 8.75 1.36
C THR A 34 5.29 8.66 2.86
N CYS A 35 6.32 7.94 3.30
CA CYS A 35 6.71 7.87 4.71
C CYS A 35 7.02 9.26 5.31
N HIS A 36 7.66 10.14 4.53
CA HIS A 36 7.86 11.53 4.96
C HIS A 36 6.55 12.31 5.07
N ALA A 37 5.60 12.11 4.15
CA ALA A 37 4.28 12.75 4.19
C ALA A 37 3.43 12.27 5.38
N LEU A 38 3.66 11.04 5.87
CA LEU A 38 3.06 10.49 7.10
C LEU A 38 3.61 11.11 8.39
N GLY A 39 4.44 12.16 8.31
CA GLY A 39 5.04 12.79 9.48
C GLY A 39 6.23 12.03 10.08
N ARG A 40 6.86 11.14 9.30
CA ARG A 40 8.00 10.31 9.74
C ARG A 40 7.67 9.48 11.00
N PRO A 41 6.69 8.56 10.91
CA PRO A 41 6.31 7.73 12.04
C PRO A 41 7.50 6.93 12.58
N ALA A 42 7.39 6.49 13.83
CA ALA A 42 8.34 5.55 14.41
C ALA A 42 8.48 4.31 13.51
N PHE A 43 9.70 3.79 13.42
CA PHE A 43 10.03 2.68 12.55
C PHE A 43 10.96 1.71 13.25
N ASN A 44 10.93 0.47 12.78
CA ASN A 44 11.91 -0.55 13.09
C ASN A 44 12.91 -0.68 11.94
N LEU A 45 14.14 -1.05 12.27
CA LEU A 45 15.08 -1.58 11.29
C LEU A 45 14.58 -2.96 10.86
N THR A 46 14.77 -3.29 9.58
CA THR A 46 14.30 -4.57 9.03
C THR A 46 15.42 -5.26 8.27
N ASN A 47 15.56 -6.56 8.50
CA ASN A 47 16.46 -7.44 7.74
C ASN A 47 15.69 -8.20 6.64
N ARG A 48 14.40 -7.89 6.44
CA ARG A 48 13.59 -8.53 5.42
C ARG A 48 14.10 -8.19 4.03
N LYS A 49 14.10 -9.20 3.16
CA LYS A 49 14.41 -9.04 1.73
C LYS A 49 13.11 -9.17 0.96
N ALA A 50 12.90 -8.24 0.03
CA ALA A 50 11.82 -8.31 -0.94
C ALA A 50 12.41 -8.44 -2.34
N PHE A 51 11.71 -9.16 -3.21
CA PHE A 51 12.11 -9.39 -4.59
C PHE A 51 10.95 -9.02 -5.50
N ASN A 52 11.27 -8.45 -6.66
CA ASN A 52 10.27 -8.28 -7.71
C ASN A 52 10.05 -9.61 -8.46
N VAL A 53 9.04 -9.64 -9.32
CA VAL A 53 8.67 -10.83 -10.12
C VAL A 53 9.80 -11.35 -11.03
N SER A 54 10.83 -10.56 -11.29
CA SER A 54 12.00 -10.95 -12.09
C SER A 54 13.19 -11.40 -11.22
N GLY A 55 13.01 -11.56 -9.90
CA GLY A 55 14.06 -11.94 -8.96
C GLY A 55 15.00 -10.80 -8.55
N GLY A 56 14.77 -9.58 -9.03
CA GLY A 56 15.54 -8.40 -8.67
C GLY A 56 15.17 -7.89 -7.27
N GLN A 57 16.17 -7.62 -6.43
CA GLN A 57 15.93 -7.17 -5.06
C GLN A 57 15.25 -5.78 -5.03
N VAL A 58 14.28 -5.66 -4.13
CA VAL A 58 13.67 -4.41 -3.69
C VAL A 58 14.22 -4.10 -2.30
N TYR A 59 15.06 -3.07 -2.21
CA TYR A 59 15.64 -2.68 -0.93
C TYR A 59 14.58 -2.04 -0.01
N LEU A 60 14.38 -2.67 1.14
CA LEU A 60 13.56 -2.18 2.24
C LEU A 60 14.49 -1.47 3.23
N ILE A 61 14.11 -0.28 3.67
CA ILE A 61 14.92 0.55 4.57
C ILE A 61 14.31 0.68 5.97
N ARG A 62 13.00 0.48 6.10
CA ARG A 62 12.25 0.64 7.34
C ARG A 62 11.04 -0.28 7.33
N GLU A 63 10.63 -0.68 8.52
CA GLU A 63 9.38 -1.38 8.80
C GLU A 63 8.54 -0.52 9.74
N LEU A 64 7.29 -0.30 9.38
CA LEU A 64 6.35 0.57 10.11
C LEU A 64 5.18 -0.29 10.55
N VAL A 65 5.01 -0.41 11.86
CA VAL A 65 3.73 -0.85 12.46
C VAL A 65 2.83 0.38 12.53
N CYS A 66 1.62 0.27 11.99
CA CYS A 66 0.74 1.40 11.81
C CYS A 66 -0.73 1.03 11.92
N ASP A 67 -1.53 2.00 12.36
CA ASP A 67 -2.98 1.92 12.30
C ASP A 67 -3.43 2.18 10.86
N VAL A 68 -4.10 1.21 10.25
CA VAL A 68 -4.61 1.32 8.88
C VAL A 68 -6.13 1.28 8.92
N SER A 69 -6.78 2.18 8.20
CA SER A 69 -8.24 2.16 8.08
C SER A 69 -8.75 2.38 6.66
N PHE A 70 -9.83 1.66 6.36
CA PHE A 70 -10.52 1.70 5.07
C PHE A 70 -12.00 1.31 5.25
N LYS A 71 -12.92 2.10 4.68
CA LYS A 71 -14.38 1.87 4.72
C LYS A 71 -14.93 1.53 6.13
N GLY A 72 -14.45 2.22 7.17
CA GLY A 72 -14.90 2.03 8.55
C GLY A 72 -14.24 0.87 9.29
N MET A 73 -13.48 0.00 8.60
CA MET A 73 -12.60 -0.96 9.24
C MET A 73 -11.30 -0.27 9.68
N LYS A 74 -10.83 -0.62 10.87
CA LYS A 74 -9.53 -0.21 11.40
C LYS A 74 -8.79 -1.45 11.88
N ILE A 75 -7.55 -1.60 11.44
CA ILE A 75 -6.67 -2.72 11.77
C ILE A 75 -5.28 -2.18 12.11
N GLU A 76 -4.51 -2.94 12.89
CA GLU A 76 -3.07 -2.75 12.94
C GLU A 76 -2.43 -3.51 11.77
N GLY A 77 -1.55 -2.85 11.03
CA GLY A 77 -0.87 -3.42 9.88
C GLY A 77 0.61 -3.05 9.87
N THR A 78 1.40 -3.84 9.16
CA THR A 78 2.80 -3.52 8.89
C THR A 78 2.97 -3.11 7.43
N CYS A 79 3.69 -2.03 7.17
CA CYS A 79 4.17 -1.70 5.82
C CYS A 79 5.68 -1.45 5.82
N TYR A 80 6.29 -1.61 4.64
CA TYR A 80 7.73 -1.44 4.47
C TYR A 80 8.05 -0.24 3.61
N VAL A 81 9.09 0.49 3.99
CA VAL A 81 9.56 1.65 3.23
C VAL A 81 10.64 1.21 2.27
N THR A 82 10.51 1.60 1.01
CA THR A 82 11.54 1.39 -0.01
C THR A 82 12.11 2.72 -0.52
N ASN A 83 13.36 2.68 -0.98
CA ASN A 83 14.00 3.79 -1.68
C ASN A 83 13.55 3.91 -3.14
N ARG A 84 12.78 2.95 -3.68
CA ARG A 84 12.24 3.08 -5.04
C ARG A 84 11.25 4.26 -5.11
N PRO A 85 11.49 5.25 -5.97
CA PRO A 85 10.65 6.44 -6.03
C PRO A 85 9.24 6.08 -6.50
N CYS A 86 8.25 6.70 -5.88
CA CYS A 86 6.83 6.56 -6.23
C CYS A 86 6.28 5.12 -6.19
N LEU A 87 6.98 4.18 -5.55
CA LEU A 87 6.50 2.81 -5.38
C LEU A 87 5.66 2.71 -4.10
N ASN A 88 4.34 2.73 -4.27
CA ASN A 88 3.35 2.58 -3.21
C ASN A 88 2.40 1.45 -3.61
N LEU A 89 2.57 0.29 -3.00
CA LEU A 89 1.84 -0.94 -3.33
C LEU A 89 1.08 -1.42 -2.11
N MET A 90 -0.17 -1.83 -2.31
CA MET A 90 -0.94 -2.61 -1.35
C MET A 90 -0.77 -4.07 -1.75
N GLY A 91 -0.08 -4.83 -0.90
CA GLY A 91 0.17 -6.25 -1.11
C GLY A 91 -0.97 -7.11 -0.56
N LEU A 92 -0.82 -8.42 -0.74
CA LEU A 92 -1.77 -9.43 -0.24
C LEU A 92 -1.99 -9.32 1.27
N ASP A 93 -0.95 -8.97 2.04
CA ASP A 93 -1.07 -8.73 3.48
C ASP A 93 -2.25 -7.82 3.86
N TRP A 94 -2.40 -6.66 3.22
CA TRP A 94 -3.50 -5.74 3.51
C TRP A 94 -4.75 -6.03 2.67
N ILE A 95 -4.60 -6.56 1.45
CA ILE A 95 -5.73 -6.95 0.60
C ILE A 95 -6.57 -8.03 1.31
N GLU A 96 -5.94 -9.03 1.92
CA GLU A 96 -6.59 -10.08 2.70
C GLU A 96 -7.21 -9.52 3.98
N MET A 97 -6.47 -8.71 4.75
CA MET A 97 -6.98 -8.13 5.99
C MET A 97 -8.24 -7.28 5.80
N PHE A 98 -8.37 -6.60 4.65
CA PHE A 98 -9.56 -5.82 4.30
C PHE A 98 -10.62 -6.62 3.52
N GLY A 99 -10.44 -7.94 3.35
CA GLY A 99 -11.40 -8.80 2.64
C GLY A 99 -11.63 -8.39 1.18
N LEU A 100 -10.60 -7.88 0.51
CA LEU A 100 -10.74 -7.30 -0.83
C LEU A 100 -10.69 -8.34 -1.96
N LEU A 101 -10.27 -9.58 -1.66
CA LEU A 101 -10.15 -10.64 -2.65
C LEU A 101 -11.49 -11.09 -3.23
N ASP A 102 -12.53 -11.15 -2.39
CA ASP A 102 -13.86 -11.69 -2.77
C ASP A 102 -14.81 -10.62 -3.31
N VAL A 103 -14.32 -9.39 -3.47
CA VAL A 103 -15.15 -8.24 -3.80
C VAL A 103 -14.77 -7.71 -5.19
N PRO A 104 -15.75 -7.41 -6.06
CA PRO A 104 -15.45 -6.87 -7.38
C PRO A 104 -14.61 -5.60 -7.29
N LEU A 105 -13.46 -5.57 -7.96
CA LEU A 105 -12.51 -4.45 -7.89
C LEU A 105 -13.18 -3.09 -8.17
N ASN A 106 -14.15 -3.04 -9.09
CA ASN A 106 -14.87 -1.81 -9.45
C ASN A 106 -15.76 -1.26 -8.33
N SER A 107 -16.10 -2.03 -7.30
CA SER A 107 -16.91 -1.60 -6.16
C SER A 107 -16.15 -0.73 -5.14
N PHE A 108 -14.82 -0.67 -5.27
CA PHE A 108 -13.96 0.14 -4.41
C PHE A 108 -13.72 1.56 -4.93
N TYR A 109 -13.98 1.79 -6.22
CA TYR A 109 -13.79 3.08 -6.86
C TYR A 109 -15.05 3.91 -6.70
N GLN A 110 -14.94 5.08 -6.08
CA GLN A 110 -15.95 6.11 -6.30
C GLN A 110 -15.91 6.47 -7.78
N ARG A 111 -17.04 6.31 -8.49
CA ARG A 111 -17.24 6.92 -9.81
C ARG A 111 -16.90 8.39 -9.64
N VAL A 112 -15.81 8.84 -10.26
CA VAL A 112 -15.65 10.26 -10.52
C VAL A 112 -16.70 10.57 -11.56
N SER A 113 -17.88 11.01 -11.11
CA SER A 113 -18.82 11.70 -11.97
C SER A 113 -18.18 13.04 -12.29
N THR A 114 -17.37 13.09 -13.35
CA THR A 114 -17.12 14.35 -14.03
C THR A 114 -18.47 14.79 -14.58
N CYS A 115 -19.15 15.69 -13.88
CA CYS A 115 -20.07 16.58 -14.57
C CYS A 115 -19.21 17.38 -15.55
N ILE A 116 -19.45 17.14 -16.84
CA ILE A 116 -19.10 18.06 -17.91
C ILE A 116 -20.31 18.97 -18.09
#